data_AF-A0A952EL51-F1
#
_entry.id   AF-A0A952EL51-F1
#
_cell.length_a   1.000
_cell.length_b   1.000
_cell.length_c   1.000
_cell.angle_alpha   90.00
_cell.angle_beta   90.00
_cell.angle_gamma   90.00
#
_symmetry.space_group_name_H-M   'P 1'
#
loop_
_entity.id
_entity.type
_entity.pdbx_description
1 polymer ?
#
loop_
_entity_poly.entity_id
_entity_poly.type
_entity_poly.pdbx_seq_one_letter_code
_entity_poly.pdbx_strand_id
1 'polypeptide(L)'
;MATGEGAEEGVENLTGVAESLIKTHEEAAELFAGLSYFLGGISTVALFASFKNYTFSKIMPFIVGLFALATLFFAQKAGTTGGEIRHTEIRSGAAIQNSEGNASETGDHDDD
;
A
#
# COMPACT_ATOMS: atom_id res chain seq x y z
N MET A 1 -11.70 7.69 8.72
CA MET A 1 -11.95 6.39 9.38
C MET A 1 -11.12 6.41 10.65
N ALA A 2 -11.66 6.16 11.84
CA ALA A 2 -10.94 6.39 13.11
C ALA A 2 -10.53 5.09 13.85
N THR A 3 -10.50 3.94 13.16
CA THR A 3 -10.28 2.63 13.81
C THR A 3 -8.81 2.21 13.88
N GLY A 4 -7.87 3.07 13.47
CA GLY A 4 -6.44 2.78 13.40
C GLY A 4 -5.62 3.17 14.63
N GLU A 5 -6.12 4.09 15.46
CA GLU A 5 -5.36 4.74 16.54
C GLU A 5 -4.77 3.74 17.56
N GLY A 6 -5.56 2.74 17.99
CA GLY A 6 -5.06 1.73 18.94
C GLY A 6 -3.98 0.80 18.34
N ALA A 7 -3.99 0.59 17.02
CA ALA A 7 -2.93 -0.15 16.35
C ALA A 7 -1.67 0.69 16.20
N GLU A 8 -1.81 1.99 15.95
CA GLU A 8 -0.72 2.97 15.91
C GLU A 8 -0.02 3.08 17.26
N GLU A 9 -0.75 3.32 18.37
CA GLU A 9 -0.18 3.40 19.73
C GLU A 9 0.58 2.11 20.09
N GLY A 10 0.07 0.96 19.63
CA GLY A 10 0.72 -0.34 19.81
C GLY A 10 2.04 -0.52 19.06
N VAL A 11 2.29 0.26 17.99
CA VAL A 11 3.48 0.08 17.13
C VAL A 11 4.41 1.29 17.04
N GLU A 12 3.94 2.49 17.35
CA GLU A 12 4.70 3.74 17.21
C GLU A 12 5.99 3.76 18.05
N ASN A 13 5.97 3.08 19.21
CA ASN A 13 7.08 3.06 20.16
C ASN A 13 8.13 1.98 19.86
N LEU A 14 7.96 1.22 18.78
CA LEU A 14 8.82 0.09 18.46
C LEU A 14 10.04 0.54 17.65
N THR A 15 11.22 0.05 18.00
CA THR A 15 12.46 0.38 17.29
C THR A 15 12.34 0.09 15.79
N GLY A 16 12.72 1.08 14.98
CA GLY A 16 12.68 0.99 13.52
C GLY A 16 11.33 1.35 12.89
N VAL A 17 10.28 1.62 13.67
CA VAL A 17 9.01 2.17 13.20
C VAL A 17 9.10 3.70 13.18
N ALA A 18 8.55 4.33 12.14
CA ALA A 18 8.45 5.77 12.03
C ALA A 18 6.98 6.16 11.89
N GLU A 19 6.51 7.11 12.70
CA GLU A 19 5.15 7.65 12.69
C GLU A 19 4.74 8.15 11.29
N SER A 20 5.67 8.76 10.55
CA SER A 20 5.42 9.21 9.17
C SER A 20 5.02 8.07 8.21
N LEU A 21 5.53 6.85 8.44
CA LEU A 21 5.18 5.67 7.65
C LEU A 21 3.80 5.14 8.04
N ILE A 22 3.46 5.16 9.33
CA ILE A 22 2.13 4.80 9.83
C ILE A 22 1.08 5.73 9.19
N LYS A 23 1.31 7.04 9.24
CA LYS A 23 0.42 8.03 8.63
C LYS A 23 0.28 7.87 7.11
N THR A 24 1.39 7.58 6.41
CA THR A 24 1.35 7.32 4.97
C THR A 24 0.52 6.07 4.63
N HIS A 25 0.64 5.02 5.45
CA HIS A 25 -0.19 3.83 5.33
C HIS A 25 -1.66 4.13 5.63
N GLU A 26 -1.95 4.90 6.68
CA GLU A 26 -3.30 5.31 7.06
C GLU A 26 -4.02 6.02 5.91
N GLU A 27 -3.39 7.04 5.30
CA GLU A 27 -3.96 7.77 4.17
C GLU A 27 -4.22 6.85 2.95
N ALA A 28 -3.28 5.93 2.66
CA ALA A 28 -3.44 4.96 1.58
C ALA A 28 -4.55 3.94 1.87
N ALA A 29 -4.64 3.46 3.11
CA ALA A 29 -5.62 2.50 3.56
C ALA A 29 -7.03 3.11 3.60
N GLU A 30 -7.18 4.36 4.05
CA GLU A 30 -8.45 5.07 4.05
C GLU A 30 -8.99 5.23 2.62
N LEU A 31 -8.13 5.66 1.68
CA LEU A 31 -8.52 5.77 0.28
C LEU A 31 -8.90 4.40 -0.31
N PHE A 32 -8.10 3.37 -0.07
CA PHE A 32 -8.40 2.01 -0.53
C PHE A 32 -9.71 1.47 0.04
N ALA A 33 -9.98 1.71 1.34
CA ALA A 33 -11.22 1.31 1.97
C ALA A 33 -12.42 2.02 1.32
N GLY A 34 -12.34 3.33 1.10
CA GLY A 34 -13.38 4.10 0.41
C GLY A 34 -13.68 3.57 -0.99
N LEU A 35 -12.64 3.30 -1.79
CA LEU A 35 -12.78 2.69 -3.11
C LEU A 35 -13.39 1.29 -3.04
N SER A 36 -13.01 0.49 -2.05
CA SER A 36 -13.54 -0.86 -1.84
C SER A 36 -15.03 -0.86 -1.50
N TYR A 37 -15.48 0.05 -0.63
CA TYR A 37 -16.92 0.19 -0.34
C TYR A 37 -17.70 0.63 -1.56
N PHE A 38 -17.18 1.61 -2.32
CA PHE A 38 -17.81 2.04 -3.56
C PHE A 38 -17.91 0.89 -4.57
N LEU A 39 -16.82 0.16 -4.78
CA LEU A 39 -16.76 -1.02 -5.64
C LEU A 39 -17.77 -2.09 -5.20
N GLY A 40 -17.86 -2.37 -3.89
CA GLY A 40 -18.83 -3.29 -3.32
C GLY A 40 -20.28 -2.86 -3.58
N GLY A 41 -20.57 -1.56 -3.45
CA GLY A 41 -21.87 -0.98 -3.74
C GLY A 41 -22.27 -1.15 -5.21
N ILE A 42 -21.41 -0.73 -6.14
CA ILE A 42 -21.70 -0.89 -7.59
C ILE A 42 -21.78 -2.37 -8.00
N SER A 43 -20.99 -3.23 -7.38
CA SER A 43 -21.02 -4.68 -7.63
C SER A 43 -22.34 -5.30 -7.17
N THR A 44 -22.85 -4.85 -6.03
CA THR A 44 -24.16 -5.29 -5.51
C THR A 44 -25.29 -4.86 -6.45
N VAL A 45 -25.25 -3.63 -6.95
CA VAL A 45 -26.22 -3.14 -7.95
C VAL A 45 -26.13 -3.93 -9.26
N ALA A 46 -24.91 -4.19 -9.74
CA ALA A 46 -24.68 -4.99 -10.94
C ALA A 46 -25.22 -6.42 -10.79
N LEU A 47 -24.97 -7.05 -9.64
CA LEU A 47 -25.46 -8.39 -9.32
C LEU A 47 -26.99 -8.43 -9.25
N PHE A 48 -27.60 -7.47 -8.54
CA PHE A 48 -29.06 -7.34 -8.46
C PHE A 48 -29.69 -7.15 -9.84
N ALA A 49 -29.08 -6.30 -10.68
CA ALA A 49 -29.55 -6.07 -12.04
C ALA A 49 -29.43 -7.32 -12.92
N SER A 50 -28.41 -8.15 -12.69
CA SER A 50 -28.25 -9.44 -13.33
C SER A 50 -29.37 -10.40 -12.93
N PHE A 51 -29.73 -10.48 -11.65
CA PHE A 51 -30.84 -11.33 -11.18
C PHE A 51 -32.19 -10.90 -11.74
N LYS A 52 -32.41 -9.59 -11.90
CA LYS A 52 -33.66 -9.06 -12.45
C LYS A 52 -33.69 -9.00 -13.98
N ASN A 53 -32.62 -9.43 -14.65
CA ASN A 53 -32.46 -9.41 -16.11
C ASN A 53 -32.67 -8.01 -16.73
N TYR A 54 -32.21 -6.95 -16.05
CA TYR A 54 -32.27 -5.59 -16.62
C TYR A 54 -31.36 -5.45 -17.84
N THR A 55 -31.74 -4.58 -18.79
CA THR A 55 -31.00 -4.36 -20.05
C THR A 55 -29.53 -3.98 -19.84
N PHE A 56 -29.22 -3.24 -18.77
CA PHE A 56 -27.86 -2.79 -18.46
C PHE A 56 -27.00 -3.84 -17.74
N SER A 57 -27.55 -5.01 -17.38
CA SER A 57 -26.80 -6.11 -16.74
C SER A 57 -25.65 -6.64 -17.59
N LYS A 58 -25.72 -6.49 -18.92
CA LYS A 58 -24.65 -6.91 -19.83
C LYS A 58 -23.43 -6.01 -19.79
N ILE A 59 -23.60 -4.71 -19.50
CA ILE A 59 -22.51 -3.73 -19.53
C ILE A 59 -21.90 -3.50 -18.14
N MET A 60 -22.67 -3.66 -17.06
CA MET A 60 -22.18 -3.42 -15.69
C MET A 60 -20.96 -4.25 -15.27
N PRO A 61 -20.85 -5.56 -15.59
CA PRO A 61 -19.68 -6.34 -15.22
C PRO A 61 -18.38 -5.75 -15.78
N PHE A 62 -18.41 -5.14 -16.97
CA PHE A 62 -17.23 -4.49 -17.56
C PHE A 62 -16.85 -3.22 -16.79
N ILE A 63 -17.84 -2.42 -16.37
CA ILE A 63 -17.60 -1.22 -15.56
C ILE A 63 -17.06 -1.61 -14.18
N VAL A 64 -17.69 -2.59 -13.52
CA VAL A 64 -17.23 -3.13 -12.24
C VAL A 64 -15.81 -3.68 -12.37
N GLY A 65 -15.51 -4.44 -13.43
CA GLY A 65 -14.17 -4.95 -13.70
C GLY A 65 -13.13 -3.87 -13.87
N LEU A 66 -13.43 -2.80 -14.62
CA LEU A 66 -12.53 -1.66 -14.78
C LEU A 66 -12.26 -0.95 -13.44
N PHE A 67 -13.30 -0.70 -12.64
CA PHE A 67 -13.16 -0.12 -11.30
C PHE A 67 -12.41 -1.05 -10.34
N ALA A 68 -12.56 -2.37 -10.48
CA ALA A 68 -11.83 -3.35 -9.69
C ALA A 68 -10.31 -3.27 -9.97
N LEU A 69 -9.91 -3.12 -11.23
CA LEU A 69 -8.49 -2.93 -11.58
C LEU A 69 -7.92 -1.64 -10.98
N ALA A 70 -8.67 -0.54 -11.02
CA ALA A 70 -8.27 0.71 -10.37
C ALA A 70 -8.15 0.53 -8.85
N THR A 71 -9.12 -0.14 -8.22
CA THR A 71 -9.10 -0.41 -6.78
C THR A 71 -7.93 -1.30 -6.38
N LEU A 72 -7.56 -2.28 -7.23
CA LEU A 72 -6.41 -3.16 -7.02
C LEU A 72 -5.08 -2.39 -6.98
N PHE A 73 -4.92 -1.35 -7.81
CA PHE A 73 -3.75 -0.48 -7.75
C PHE A 73 -3.61 0.21 -6.39
N PHE A 74 -4.72 0.73 -5.84
CA PHE A 74 -4.71 1.34 -4.50
C PHE A 74 -4.55 0.30 -3.38
N ALA A 75 -5.05 -0.92 -3.57
CA ALA A 75 -4.80 -2.04 -2.67
C ALA A 75 -3.29 -2.34 -2.58
N GLN A 76 -2.60 -2.37 -3.73
CA GLN A 76 -1.15 -2.53 -3.77
C GLN A 76 -0.47 -1.40 -2.99
N LYS A 77 -0.85 -0.14 -3.21
CA LYS A 77 -0.25 1.01 -2.51
C LYS A 77 -0.43 0.92 -0.98
N ALA A 78 -1.64 0.61 -0.52
CA ALA A 78 -1.91 0.41 0.91
C ALA A 78 -1.08 -0.75 1.48
N GLY A 79 -0.93 -1.85 0.74
CA GLY A 79 -0.09 -2.98 1.13
C GLY A 79 1.40 -2.65 1.20
N THR A 80 1.94 -1.96 0.19
CA THR A 80 3.37 -1.56 0.14
C THR A 80 3.71 -0.62 1.28
N THR A 81 2.91 0.43 1.48
CA THR A 81 3.11 1.39 2.58
C THR A 81 2.97 0.74 3.95
N GLY A 82 2.06 -0.23 4.10
CA GLY A 82 1.94 -1.02 5.33
C GLY A 82 3.17 -1.89 5.60
N GLY A 83 3.74 -2.50 4.57
CA GLY A 83 4.99 -3.25 4.67
C GLY A 83 6.15 -2.37 5.14
N GLU A 84 6.29 -1.16 4.59
CA GLU A 84 7.36 -0.22 4.92
C GLU A 84 7.40 0.16 6.42
N ILE A 85 6.28 0.06 7.15
CA ILE A 85 6.21 0.33 8.61
C ILE A 85 7.24 -0.51 9.38
N ARG A 86 7.45 -1.77 8.99
CA ARG A 86 8.33 -2.71 9.70
C ARG A 86 9.45 -3.30 8.86
N HIS A 87 9.29 -3.32 7.54
CA HIS A 87 10.29 -3.83 6.62
C HIS A 87 11.19 -2.67 6.17
N THR A 88 12.32 -2.50 6.85
CA THR A 88 13.32 -1.48 6.49
C THR A 88 13.96 -1.77 5.13
N GLU A 89 13.98 -3.03 4.72
CA GLU A 89 14.57 -3.53 3.48
C GLU A 89 13.86 -3.06 2.20
N ILE A 90 12.57 -2.72 2.28
CA ILE A 90 11.78 -2.23 1.14
C ILE A 90 11.64 -0.71 1.12
N ARG A 91 12.21 0.00 2.10
CA ARG A 91 12.18 1.47 2.14
C ARG A 91 13.09 2.07 1.07
N SER A 92 12.68 3.20 0.53
CA SER A 92 13.52 4.01 -0.37
C SER A 92 14.86 4.34 0.32
N GLY A 93 15.98 3.94 -0.28
CA GLY A 93 17.34 4.12 0.25
C GLY A 93 17.99 2.87 0.86
N ALA A 94 17.23 1.81 1.18
CA ALA A 94 17.80 0.56 1.70
C ALA A 94 18.71 -0.17 0.67
N ALA A 95 18.41 -0.01 -0.63
CA ALA A 95 19.26 -0.50 -1.70
C ALA A 95 20.56 0.30 -1.88
N ILE A 96 20.57 1.59 -1.51
CA ILE A 96 21.73 2.48 -1.68
C ILE A 96 22.80 2.16 -0.61
N GLN A 97 22.39 1.89 0.65
CA GLN A 97 23.32 1.55 1.73
C GLN A 97 24.09 0.24 1.51
N ASN A 98 23.54 -0.70 0.74
CA ASN A 98 24.24 -1.94 0.39
C ASN A 98 25.29 -1.78 -0.74
N SER A 99 25.36 -0.61 -1.39
CA SER A 99 26.28 -0.37 -2.52
C SER A 99 27.49 0.52 -2.18
N GLU A 100 27.52 1.22 -1.04
CA GLU A 100 28.62 2.12 -0.66
C GLU A 100 29.65 1.52 0.32
N GLY A 101 29.55 0.22 0.63
CA GLY A 101 30.39 -0.45 1.64
C GLY A 101 31.67 -1.13 1.17
N ASN A 102 32.16 -0.92 -0.07
CA ASN A 102 33.33 -1.67 -0.55
C ASN A 102 34.30 -0.90 -1.47
N ALA A 103 34.59 0.36 -1.14
CA ALA A 103 35.65 1.13 -1.81
C ALA A 103 36.39 2.06 -0.84
N SER A 104 37.18 1.48 0.06
CA SER A 104 38.40 2.11 0.58
C SER A 104 39.16 1.08 1.40
N GLU A 105 40.25 0.57 0.82
CA GLU A 105 41.57 0.40 1.44
C GLU A 105 42.41 -0.47 0.51
N THR A 106 43.20 0.16 -0.35
CA THR A 106 44.37 -0.48 -0.95
C THR A 106 45.48 0.55 -0.99
N GLY A 107 46.40 0.39 -0.03
CA GLY A 107 47.83 0.64 -0.17
C GLY A 107 48.26 2.08 -0.41
N ASP A 108 48.66 2.76 0.65
CA ASP A 108 49.89 3.54 0.60
C ASP A 108 50.60 3.41 1.96
N HIS A 109 51.65 2.61 1.98
CA HIS A 109 52.61 2.55 3.07
C HIS A 109 54.00 2.49 2.44
N ASP A 110 54.44 3.66 1.99
CA ASP A 110 55.84 4.00 1.76
C ASP A 110 56.11 5.24 2.63
N ASP A 111 56.89 5.08 3.71
CA ASP A 111 58.18 5.76 3.91
C ASP A 111 58.65 5.71 5.40
N ASP A 112 59.94 5.38 5.51
CA ASP A 112 60.90 5.42 6.65
C ASP A 112 61.02 4.26 7.67
#